data_AF-A0A0D6PZR6-F1
#
_entry.id   AF-A0A0D6PZR6-F1
#
_cell.length_a   1.000
_cell.length_b   1.000
_cell.length_c   1.000
_cell.angle_alpha   90.00
_cell.angle_beta   90.00
_cell.angle_gamma   90.00
#
_symmetry.space_group_name_H-M   'P 1'
#
loop_
_entity.id
_entity.type
_entity.pdbx_description
1 polymer ?
#
loop_
_entity_poly.entity_id
_entity_poly.type
_entity_poly.pdbx_seq_one_letter_code
_entity_poly.pdbx_strand_id
1 'polypeptide(L)'
;MLDAIDADWEGFGEGGPFDLSDPNLEHRIARYWRSRFGGDGDGEEGPDGYEEVPIYQLELSLSPGQKFFDLMPRNEELWLSIELSDIASETPINVYGGLFGEPVRAYLHSAPSTAPSGPLSTVFGMTTWPDASQADLIAALQPQCDLEALVCFDIGQGSASALVCQCGVPIYYFDTGCGSKRNAPTAPASIDFCTCFAPTVILSHWDTDHWAAAAGHAGLMAQTWVVPRQTISTSHTSFANSILKAGGNILIVANGAAALTWSSRHQDYDLQRATGTGRNGSGLVLIVTDRPSKRSWVLTGDAGYDLIAQTAPTDIAAMIVPHHGADMGSRSIPFRRSTNSYARLFYSFGPGNGHGPKTPPVRHPVTAAVSAHQSQGWNHR
;
A
#
# COMPACT_ATOMS: atom_id res chain seq x y z
N MET A 1 -10.43 5.04 -9.22
CA MET A 1 -9.32 4.45 -9.99
C MET A 1 -9.51 2.95 -9.96
N LEU A 2 -9.19 2.26 -11.04
CA LEU A 2 -9.36 0.81 -11.16
C LEU A 2 -8.06 0.23 -11.68
N ASP A 3 -7.67 -0.95 -11.19
CA ASP A 3 -6.77 -1.78 -11.96
C ASP A 3 -7.60 -2.64 -12.91
N ALA A 4 -7.07 -2.87 -14.11
CA ALA A 4 -7.72 -3.63 -15.16
C ALA A 4 -6.72 -4.61 -15.78
N ILE A 5 -7.27 -5.62 -16.43
CA ILE A 5 -6.57 -6.61 -17.23
C ILE A 5 -7.26 -6.69 -18.58
N ASP A 6 -6.53 -7.11 -19.61
CA ASP A 6 -7.13 -7.41 -20.90
C ASP A 6 -8.02 -8.66 -20.78
N ALA A 7 -9.33 -8.51 -20.96
CA ALA A 7 -10.30 -9.60 -20.84
C ALA A 7 -10.11 -10.67 -21.93
N ASP A 8 -9.52 -10.30 -23.07
CA ASP A 8 -9.29 -11.19 -24.20
C ASP A 8 -7.86 -11.78 -24.21
N TRP A 9 -7.10 -11.59 -23.12
CA TRP A 9 -5.76 -12.15 -23.00
C TRP A 9 -5.81 -13.69 -23.08
N GLU A 10 -5.07 -14.26 -24.04
CA GLU A 10 -5.05 -15.71 -24.31
C GLU A 10 -4.71 -16.55 -23.08
N GLY A 11 -3.98 -15.99 -22.11
CA GLY A 11 -3.62 -16.69 -20.88
C GLY A 11 -4.78 -17.02 -19.95
N PHE A 12 -5.98 -16.47 -20.19
CA PHE A 12 -7.22 -16.85 -19.51
C PHE A 12 -7.98 -18.00 -20.18
N GLY A 13 -7.61 -18.37 -21.41
CA GLY A 13 -8.24 -19.45 -22.17
C GLY A 13 -7.77 -20.85 -21.76
N GLU A 14 -8.36 -21.88 -22.39
CA GLU A 14 -8.05 -23.29 -22.12
C GLU A 14 -6.54 -23.57 -22.27
N GLY A 15 -5.92 -24.10 -21.22
CA GLY A 15 -4.48 -24.39 -21.20
C GLY A 15 -3.56 -23.20 -20.96
N GLY A 16 -4.12 -21.99 -20.78
CA GLY A 16 -3.36 -20.80 -20.38
C GLY A 16 -2.85 -20.84 -18.93
N PRO A 17 -1.88 -19.99 -18.56
CA PRO A 17 -1.37 -19.89 -17.19
C PRO A 17 -2.44 -19.62 -16.14
N PHE A 18 -3.50 -18.87 -16.50
CA PHE A 18 -4.65 -18.55 -15.65
C PHE A 18 -5.97 -19.03 -16.24
N ASP A 19 -5.98 -20.17 -16.95
CA ASP A 19 -7.22 -20.80 -17.49
C ASP A 19 -8.38 -20.68 -16.49
N LEU A 20 -9.31 -19.75 -16.78
CA LEU A 20 -10.38 -19.38 -15.85
C LEU A 20 -11.49 -20.44 -15.82
N SER A 21 -11.45 -21.39 -16.75
CA SER A 21 -12.38 -22.51 -16.84
C SER A 21 -11.90 -23.77 -16.10
N ASP A 22 -10.63 -23.80 -15.66
CA ASP A 22 -10.05 -24.94 -14.96
C ASP A 22 -10.74 -25.15 -13.60
N PRO A 23 -11.42 -26.29 -13.36
CA PRO A 23 -12.05 -26.57 -12.07
C PRO A 23 -11.06 -26.70 -10.91
N ASN A 24 -9.76 -26.86 -11.19
CA ASN A 24 -8.69 -26.93 -10.20
C ASN A 24 -7.88 -25.62 -10.08
N LEU A 25 -8.34 -24.52 -10.68
CA LEU A 25 -7.62 -23.23 -10.69
C LEU A 25 -7.16 -22.81 -9.28
N GLU A 26 -8.03 -22.88 -8.27
CA GLU A 26 -7.67 -22.51 -6.89
C GLU A 26 -6.54 -23.37 -6.34
N HIS A 27 -6.57 -24.68 -6.59
CA HIS A 27 -5.51 -25.58 -6.13
C HIS A 27 -4.17 -25.28 -6.81
N ARG A 28 -4.19 -25.01 -8.13
CA ARG A 28 -3.01 -24.60 -8.89
C ARG A 28 -2.43 -23.29 -8.38
N ILE A 29 -3.25 -22.25 -8.25
CA ILE A 29 -2.81 -20.93 -7.78
C ILE A 29 -2.30 -21.02 -6.33
N ALA A 30 -2.93 -21.82 -5.47
CA ALA A 30 -2.41 -22.07 -4.13
C ALA A 30 -1.06 -22.81 -4.13
N ARG A 31 -0.85 -23.78 -5.03
CA ARG A 31 0.43 -24.45 -5.19
C ARG A 31 1.51 -23.48 -5.70
N TYR A 32 1.17 -22.67 -6.70
CA TYR A 32 2.03 -21.61 -7.23
C TYR A 32 2.52 -20.71 -6.08
N TRP A 33 1.62 -20.09 -5.32
CA TRP A 33 2.01 -19.19 -4.24
C TRP A 33 2.76 -19.91 -3.12
N ARG A 34 2.37 -21.12 -2.71
CA ARG A 34 3.15 -21.87 -1.71
C ARG A 34 4.59 -22.11 -2.15
N SER A 35 4.83 -22.45 -3.42
CA SER A 35 6.18 -22.64 -3.95
C SER A 35 7.00 -21.33 -3.90
N ARG A 36 6.37 -20.19 -4.21
CA ARG A 36 7.01 -18.87 -4.20
C ARG A 36 7.34 -18.38 -2.78
N PHE A 37 6.42 -18.56 -1.83
CA PHE A 37 6.62 -18.16 -0.43
C PHE A 37 7.59 -19.09 0.33
N GLY A 38 7.63 -20.38 -0.01
CA GLY A 38 8.46 -21.37 0.68
C GLY A 38 9.95 -21.35 0.30
N GLY A 39 10.32 -20.68 -0.80
CA GLY A 39 11.69 -20.64 -1.28
C GLY A 39 12.23 -21.99 -1.78
N ASP A 40 11.39 -23.01 -1.87
CA ASP A 40 11.78 -24.40 -2.18
C ASP A 40 12.21 -24.60 -3.65
N GLY A 41 12.32 -23.54 -4.45
CA GLY A 41 13.07 -23.52 -5.72
C GLY A 41 12.52 -24.38 -6.85
N ASP A 42 11.56 -25.25 -6.59
CA ASP A 42 10.80 -26.00 -7.60
C ASP A 42 9.79 -25.05 -8.23
N GLY A 43 10.28 -24.03 -8.93
CA GLY A 43 9.45 -23.17 -9.76
C GLY A 43 8.66 -24.05 -10.71
N GLU A 44 7.35 -23.86 -10.80
CA GLU A 44 6.55 -24.55 -11.80
C GLU A 44 7.21 -24.32 -13.18
N GLU A 45 7.55 -25.41 -13.87
CA GLU A 45 8.03 -25.35 -15.25
C GLU A 45 6.89 -24.78 -16.11
N GLY A 46 7.01 -23.51 -16.50
CA GLY A 46 6.01 -22.84 -17.33
C GLY A 46 6.14 -21.32 -17.36
N PRO A 47 5.39 -20.65 -18.25
CA PRO A 47 5.27 -19.20 -18.27
C PRO A 47 4.69 -18.66 -16.96
N ASP A 48 5.27 -17.57 -16.44
CA ASP A 48 4.75 -16.89 -15.26
C ASP A 48 3.65 -15.92 -15.68
N GLY A 49 2.39 -16.34 -15.52
CA GLY A 49 1.24 -15.54 -15.92
C GLY A 49 1.18 -14.15 -15.28
N TYR A 50 1.82 -13.93 -14.13
CA TYR A 50 1.83 -12.63 -13.45
C TYR A 50 2.81 -11.62 -14.07
N GLU A 51 3.72 -12.07 -14.94
CA GLU A 51 4.58 -11.21 -15.75
C GLU A 51 4.05 -10.99 -17.16
N GLU A 52 3.21 -11.91 -17.64
CA GLU A 52 2.70 -11.89 -19.01
C GLU A 52 1.34 -11.19 -19.12
N VAL A 53 0.52 -11.22 -18.07
CA VAL A 53 -0.81 -10.63 -18.08
C VAL A 53 -0.72 -9.11 -18.30
N PRO A 54 -1.38 -8.55 -19.34
CA PRO A 54 -1.41 -7.11 -19.55
C PRO A 54 -2.23 -6.43 -18.45
N ILE A 55 -1.55 -5.69 -17.57
CA ILE A 55 -2.19 -4.93 -16.49
C ILE A 55 -2.22 -3.44 -16.86
N TYR A 56 -3.39 -2.85 -16.70
CA TYR A 56 -3.63 -1.42 -16.90
C TYR A 56 -4.16 -0.79 -15.64
N GLN A 57 -3.98 0.52 -15.51
CA GLN A 57 -4.65 1.30 -14.48
C GLN A 57 -5.53 2.35 -15.14
N LEU A 58 -6.77 2.44 -14.69
CA LEU A 58 -7.81 3.27 -15.28
C LEU A 58 -8.17 4.39 -14.31
N GLU A 59 -8.04 5.62 -14.78
CA GLU A 59 -8.52 6.79 -14.07
C GLU A 59 -9.70 7.40 -14.84
N LEU A 60 -10.86 7.37 -14.19
CA LEU A 60 -12.09 7.97 -14.67
C LEU A 60 -12.72 8.80 -13.56
N SER A 61 -13.34 9.90 -13.95
CA SER A 61 -14.06 10.81 -13.06
C SER A 61 -15.54 10.79 -13.45
N LEU A 62 -16.36 10.21 -12.57
CA LEU A 62 -17.81 10.17 -12.76
C LEU A 62 -18.50 11.13 -11.79
N SER A 63 -19.42 11.94 -12.30
CA SER A 63 -20.28 12.85 -11.54
C SER A 63 -21.71 12.29 -11.44
N PRO A 64 -22.44 12.59 -10.36
CA PRO A 64 -23.86 12.27 -10.27
C PRO A 64 -24.64 12.73 -11.51
N GLY A 65 -25.49 11.85 -12.05
CA GLY A 65 -26.26 12.11 -13.27
C GLY A 65 -25.58 11.70 -14.58
N GLN A 66 -24.30 11.33 -14.57
CA GLN A 66 -23.67 10.68 -15.74
C GLN A 66 -24.15 9.24 -15.89
N LYS A 67 -24.30 8.79 -17.15
CA LYS A 67 -24.85 7.48 -17.53
C LYS A 67 -24.32 6.29 -16.73
N PHE A 68 -23.03 6.28 -16.42
CA PHE A 68 -22.36 5.16 -15.77
C PHE A 68 -22.14 5.36 -14.26
N PHE A 69 -22.49 6.51 -13.70
CA PHE A 69 -22.18 6.85 -12.31
C PHE A 69 -22.74 5.83 -11.31
N ASP A 70 -24.01 5.45 -11.46
CA ASP A 70 -24.70 4.50 -10.57
C ASP A 70 -24.41 3.03 -10.88
N LEU A 71 -23.78 2.75 -12.03
CA LEU A 71 -23.43 1.39 -12.45
C LEU A 71 -22.05 0.95 -11.92
N MET A 72 -21.21 1.89 -11.53
CA MET A 72 -19.90 1.58 -10.97
C MET A 72 -20.02 1.15 -9.50
N PRO A 73 -19.36 0.05 -9.10
CA PRO A 73 -19.37 -0.38 -7.71
C PRO A 73 -18.75 0.69 -6.80
N ARG A 74 -19.17 0.65 -5.53
CA ARG A 74 -18.67 1.56 -4.48
C ARG A 74 -17.71 0.85 -3.52
N ASN A 75 -17.45 -0.44 -3.73
CA ASN A 75 -16.56 -1.28 -2.95
C ASN A 75 -15.48 -1.90 -3.84
N GLU A 76 -14.42 -2.43 -3.21
CA GLU A 76 -13.23 -2.97 -3.87
C GLU A 76 -13.38 -4.46 -4.29
N GLU A 77 -14.53 -5.09 -4.08
CA GLU A 77 -14.69 -6.56 -4.18
C GLU A 77 -15.29 -7.06 -5.50
N LEU A 78 -15.69 -6.17 -6.40
CA LEU A 78 -16.39 -6.55 -7.63
C LEU A 78 -15.50 -6.47 -8.86
N TRP A 79 -15.37 -7.58 -9.58
CA TRP A 79 -14.90 -7.58 -10.96
C TRP A 79 -16.04 -7.23 -11.92
N LEU A 80 -15.74 -6.38 -12.88
CA LEU A 80 -16.61 -5.96 -13.96
C LEU A 80 -15.83 -5.95 -15.26
N SER A 81 -16.50 -6.27 -16.35
CA SER A 81 -15.99 -6.06 -17.70
C SER A 81 -16.46 -4.71 -18.21
N ILE A 82 -15.54 -3.96 -18.83
CA ILE A 82 -15.82 -2.69 -19.46
C ILE A 82 -15.17 -2.67 -20.84
N GLU A 83 -15.82 -2.01 -21.79
CA GLU A 83 -15.30 -1.83 -23.13
C GLU A 83 -14.84 -0.38 -23.31
N LEU A 84 -13.60 -0.22 -23.77
CA LEU A 84 -13.00 1.07 -24.06
C LEU A 84 -12.96 1.31 -25.57
N SER A 85 -13.13 2.55 -25.98
CA SER A 85 -13.06 2.98 -27.37
C SER A 85 -12.20 4.23 -27.52
N ASP A 86 -11.64 4.44 -28.71
CA ASP A 86 -10.99 5.68 -29.14
C ASP A 86 -12.00 6.73 -29.62
N ILE A 87 -13.26 6.35 -29.83
CA ILE A 87 -14.34 7.25 -30.24
C ILE A 87 -14.79 8.08 -29.03
N ALA A 88 -14.71 9.40 -29.18
CA ALA A 88 -15.07 10.33 -28.12
C ALA A 88 -16.51 10.13 -27.59
N SER A 89 -16.62 9.98 -26.27
CA SER A 89 -17.89 9.89 -25.53
C SER A 89 -17.88 10.83 -24.32
N GLU A 90 -19.01 10.91 -23.62
CA GLU A 90 -19.17 11.76 -22.42
C GLU A 90 -18.32 11.30 -21.22
N THR A 91 -17.72 10.10 -21.29
CA THR A 91 -16.96 9.49 -20.19
C THR A 91 -15.51 9.23 -20.62
N PRO A 92 -14.64 10.25 -20.58
CA PRO A 92 -13.23 10.07 -20.86
C PRO A 92 -12.54 9.27 -19.75
N ILE A 93 -11.60 8.42 -20.14
CA ILE A 93 -10.79 7.57 -19.26
C ILE A 93 -9.32 7.78 -19.62
N ASN A 94 -8.47 7.93 -18.61
CA ASN A 94 -7.03 7.83 -18.76
C ASN A 94 -6.61 6.38 -18.51
N VAL A 95 -5.94 5.76 -19.49
CA VAL A 95 -5.43 4.40 -19.42
C VAL A 95 -3.92 4.45 -19.26
N TYR A 96 -3.42 3.96 -18.14
CA TYR A 96 -1.99 3.87 -17.85
C TYR A 96 -1.53 2.43 -18.09
N GLY A 97 -0.57 2.23 -18.99
CA GLY A 97 0.05 0.92 -19.25
C GLY A 97 1.16 0.54 -18.26
N GLY A 98 1.44 1.40 -17.28
CA GLY A 98 2.43 1.18 -16.23
C GLY A 98 2.38 2.28 -15.18
N LEU A 99 2.96 2.03 -14.01
CA LEU A 99 2.88 2.90 -12.81
C LEU A 99 3.33 4.35 -13.06
N PHE A 100 4.32 4.53 -13.93
CA PHE A 100 4.95 5.81 -14.26
C PHE A 100 4.82 6.19 -15.73
N GLY A 101 4.02 5.44 -16.50
CA GLY A 101 3.80 5.74 -17.91
C GLY A 101 2.85 6.92 -18.11
N GLU A 102 3.01 7.64 -19.22
CA GLU A 102 2.01 8.63 -19.64
C GLU A 102 0.68 7.94 -20.00
N PRO A 103 -0.48 8.52 -19.63
CA PRO A 103 -1.76 7.92 -19.94
C PRO A 103 -2.12 8.10 -21.42
N VAL A 104 -2.78 7.08 -21.97
CA VAL A 104 -3.50 7.18 -23.24
C VAL A 104 -4.96 7.53 -22.95
N ARG A 105 -5.52 8.47 -23.71
CA ARG A 105 -6.94 8.83 -23.59
C ARG A 105 -7.79 7.78 -24.31
N ALA A 106 -8.77 7.24 -23.60
CA ALA A 106 -9.84 6.41 -24.14
C ALA A 106 -11.20 6.89 -23.62
N TYR A 107 -12.26 6.21 -24.02
CA TYR A 107 -13.64 6.52 -23.66
C TYR A 107 -14.40 5.25 -23.29
N LEU A 108 -15.26 5.33 -22.28
CA LEU A 108 -16.12 4.21 -21.93
C LEU A 108 -17.18 4.02 -23.03
N HIS A 109 -17.20 2.85 -23.67
CA HIS A 109 -18.08 2.53 -24.79
C HIS A 109 -19.42 1.95 -24.33
N SER A 110 -19.37 0.94 -23.46
CA SER A 110 -20.54 0.21 -22.98
C SER A 110 -20.69 0.24 -21.46
N ALA A 111 -21.88 -0.12 -20.98
CA ALA A 111 -22.13 -0.24 -19.55
C ALA A 111 -21.33 -1.41 -18.97
N PRO A 112 -20.85 -1.30 -17.72
CA PRO A 112 -20.18 -2.42 -17.06
C PRO A 112 -21.04 -3.68 -17.10
N SER A 113 -20.42 -4.80 -17.45
CA SER A 113 -21.05 -6.12 -17.48
C SER A 113 -20.37 -7.08 -16.49
N THR A 114 -20.98 -8.25 -16.29
CA THR A 114 -20.45 -9.26 -15.36
C THR A 114 -19.14 -9.85 -15.86
N ALA A 115 -18.14 -9.92 -14.97
CA ALA A 115 -16.89 -10.62 -15.21
C ALA A 115 -16.88 -12.00 -14.50
N PRO A 116 -15.95 -12.91 -14.83
CA PRO A 116 -15.73 -14.16 -14.10
C PRO A 116 -15.07 -13.89 -12.72
N SER A 117 -15.79 -13.21 -11.83
CA SER A 117 -15.25 -12.65 -10.58
C SER A 117 -14.66 -13.69 -9.63
N GLY A 118 -15.21 -14.90 -9.60
CA GLY A 118 -14.69 -15.99 -8.76
C GLY A 118 -13.25 -16.37 -9.14
N PRO A 119 -13.05 -16.92 -10.36
CA PRO A 119 -11.72 -17.22 -10.88
C PRO A 119 -10.74 -16.04 -10.82
N LEU A 120 -11.17 -14.83 -11.19
CA LEU A 120 -10.29 -13.65 -11.15
C LEU A 120 -9.85 -13.28 -9.73
N SER A 121 -10.75 -13.34 -8.75
CA SER A 121 -10.42 -13.15 -7.34
C SER A 121 -9.51 -14.25 -6.79
N THR A 122 -9.60 -15.48 -7.31
CA THR A 122 -8.66 -16.56 -6.99
C THR A 122 -7.25 -16.24 -7.50
N VAL A 123 -7.12 -15.70 -8.71
CA VAL A 123 -5.83 -15.40 -9.34
C VAL A 123 -5.17 -14.15 -8.74
N PHE A 124 -5.93 -13.07 -8.53
CA PHE A 124 -5.42 -11.75 -8.15
C PHE A 124 -5.76 -11.31 -6.72
N GLY A 125 -6.20 -12.25 -5.89
CA GLY A 125 -6.45 -12.04 -4.46
C GLY A 125 -5.40 -12.71 -3.59
N MET A 126 -5.45 -12.40 -2.28
CA MET A 126 -4.53 -13.02 -1.29
C MET A 126 -5.05 -14.35 -0.74
N THR A 127 -6.26 -14.80 -1.09
CA THR A 127 -6.94 -15.95 -0.43
C THR A 127 -6.08 -17.20 -0.36
N THR A 128 -5.27 -17.45 -1.39
CA THR A 128 -4.40 -18.62 -1.50
C THR A 128 -2.99 -18.40 -0.93
N TRP A 129 -2.66 -17.18 -0.51
CA TRP A 129 -1.35 -16.85 0.06
C TRP A 129 -1.28 -17.32 1.53
N PRO A 130 -0.16 -17.88 1.99
CA PRO A 130 -0.02 -18.33 3.38
C PRO A 130 0.14 -17.15 4.34
N ASP A 131 -0.52 -17.19 5.49
CA ASP A 131 -0.26 -16.26 6.59
C ASP A 131 1.02 -16.62 7.32
N ALA A 132 1.78 -15.60 7.74
CA ALA A 132 2.98 -15.81 8.54
C ALA A 132 2.62 -16.13 9.99
N SER A 133 3.43 -16.98 10.65
CA SER A 133 3.26 -17.20 12.08
C SER A 133 3.73 -15.96 12.87
N GLN A 134 3.20 -15.79 14.08
CA GLN A 134 3.68 -14.72 14.98
C GLN A 134 5.19 -14.84 15.26
N ALA A 135 5.74 -16.06 15.30
CA ALA A 135 7.16 -16.27 15.50
C ALA A 135 8.00 -15.79 14.31
N ASP A 136 7.56 -16.07 13.07
CA ASP A 136 8.26 -15.62 11.86
C ASP A 136 8.22 -14.09 11.74
N LEU A 137 7.06 -13.49 12.04
CA LEU A 137 6.88 -12.05 12.08
C LEU A 137 7.83 -11.39 13.09
N ILE A 138 7.87 -11.89 14.34
CA ILE A 138 8.78 -11.36 15.37
C ILE A 138 10.24 -11.58 14.97
N ALA A 139 10.59 -12.72 14.39
CA ALA A 139 11.96 -12.99 13.95
C ALA A 139 12.42 -11.99 12.87
N ALA A 140 11.57 -11.71 11.88
CA ALA A 140 11.87 -10.74 10.82
C ALA A 140 11.85 -9.27 11.31
N LEU A 141 11.11 -9.00 12.38
CA LEU A 141 11.02 -7.67 12.99
C LEU A 141 12.02 -7.46 14.12
N GLN A 142 12.80 -8.46 14.55
CA GLN A 142 13.73 -8.28 15.66
C GLN A 142 14.86 -7.29 15.29
N PRO A 143 14.98 -6.13 15.97
CA PRO A 143 15.98 -5.13 15.62
C PRO A 143 17.38 -5.61 16.00
N GLN A 144 18.36 -5.33 15.13
CA GLN A 144 19.77 -5.58 15.40
C GLN A 144 20.42 -4.51 16.30
N CYS A 145 19.80 -3.32 16.38
CA CYS A 145 20.26 -2.16 17.14
C CYS A 145 19.04 -1.32 17.57
N ASP A 146 19.19 -0.55 18.65
CA ASP A 146 18.17 0.41 19.04
C ASP A 146 18.06 1.54 18.00
N LEU A 147 16.83 1.99 17.75
CA LEU A 147 16.51 3.09 16.85
C LEU A 147 16.94 4.43 17.44
N GLU A 148 17.55 5.28 16.63
CA GLU A 148 17.94 6.65 17.02
C GLU A 148 17.09 7.72 16.31
N ALA A 149 16.65 7.44 15.07
CA ALA A 149 15.90 8.41 14.28
C ALA A 149 14.74 7.78 13.49
N LEU A 150 13.69 8.58 13.33
CA LEU A 150 12.66 8.42 12.31
C LEU A 150 12.92 9.45 11.21
N VAL A 151 13.10 8.97 9.98
CA VAL A 151 13.32 9.80 8.80
C VAL A 151 12.11 9.64 7.88
N CYS A 152 11.48 10.74 7.49
CA CYS A 152 10.46 10.75 6.43
C CYS A 152 11.12 11.29 5.17
N PHE A 153 10.98 10.58 4.05
CA PHE A 153 11.56 11.00 2.78
C PHE A 153 10.61 11.96 2.06
N ASP A 154 11.17 12.93 1.34
CA ASP A 154 10.41 13.72 0.37
C ASP A 154 10.33 12.91 -0.94
N ILE A 155 9.23 12.17 -1.10
CA ILE A 155 8.98 11.28 -2.25
C ILE A 155 7.74 11.71 -3.05
N GLY A 156 7.29 12.95 -2.86
CA GLY A 156 6.09 13.48 -3.50
C GLY A 156 4.79 12.98 -2.86
N GLN A 157 3.77 12.76 -3.68
CA GLN A 157 2.48 12.21 -3.25
C GLN A 157 2.58 10.69 -3.06
N GLY A 158 3.15 10.29 -1.93
CA GLY A 158 3.20 8.92 -1.43
C GLY A 158 3.69 8.87 -0.01
N SER A 159 4.06 7.70 0.49
CA SER A 159 4.59 7.48 1.84
C SER A 159 5.89 6.70 1.78
N ALA A 160 6.94 7.22 2.40
CA ALA A 160 8.14 6.46 2.68
C ALA A 160 8.83 7.01 3.92
N SER A 161 9.13 6.13 4.88
CA SER A 161 9.89 6.48 6.08
C SER A 161 10.90 5.40 6.42
N ALA A 162 12.02 5.79 7.01
CA ALA A 162 13.02 4.88 7.56
C ALA A 162 13.09 5.03 9.07
N LEU A 163 13.15 3.89 9.77
CA LEU A 163 13.58 3.83 11.15
C LEU A 163 15.06 3.46 11.16
N VAL A 164 15.88 4.43 11.57
CA VAL A 164 17.34 4.40 11.47
C VAL A 164 17.90 4.12 12.85
N CYS A 165 18.79 3.13 12.93
CA CYS A 165 19.43 2.77 14.19
C CYS A 165 20.66 3.62 14.49
N GLN A 166 21.18 3.51 15.71
CA GLN A 166 22.36 4.26 16.18
C GLN A 166 23.63 4.12 15.32
N CYS A 167 23.68 3.10 14.45
CA CYS A 167 24.75 2.90 13.49
C CYS A 167 24.62 3.79 12.23
N GLY A 168 23.55 4.59 12.13
CA GLY A 168 23.27 5.47 11.00
C GLY A 168 22.66 4.76 9.79
N VAL A 169 22.13 3.55 9.96
CA VAL A 169 21.57 2.72 8.86
C VAL A 169 20.09 2.42 9.08
N PRO A 170 19.28 2.37 8.01
CA PRO A 170 17.90 1.94 8.12
C PRO A 170 17.85 0.46 8.52
N ILE A 171 17.04 0.13 9.53
CA ILE A 171 16.72 -1.26 9.88
C ILE A 171 15.27 -1.61 9.54
N TYR A 172 14.41 -0.60 9.45
CA TYR A 172 13.09 -0.73 8.86
C TYR A 172 12.84 0.38 7.84
N TYR A 173 12.13 0.02 6.78
CA TYR A 173 11.32 0.97 6.04
C TYR A 173 9.86 0.80 6.45
N PHE A 174 9.15 1.91 6.62
CA PHE A 174 7.71 1.92 6.80
C PHE A 174 7.13 2.64 5.60
N ASP A 175 6.54 1.86 4.69
CA ASP A 175 6.28 2.19 3.29
C ASP A 175 7.54 2.57 2.49
N THR A 176 7.47 2.39 1.18
CA THR A 176 8.51 2.75 0.20
C THR A 176 7.85 3.22 -1.09
N GLY A 177 6.89 4.12 -0.97
CA GLY A 177 6.11 4.65 -2.05
C GLY A 177 6.66 5.95 -2.63
N CYS A 178 5.95 6.47 -3.63
CA CYS A 178 6.21 7.76 -4.24
C CYS A 178 5.00 8.23 -5.04
N GLY A 179 5.04 9.48 -5.51
CA GLY A 179 4.13 9.98 -6.53
C GLY A 179 4.05 9.03 -7.74
N SER A 180 2.84 8.63 -8.12
CA SER A 180 2.57 7.74 -9.26
C SER A 180 1.38 8.24 -10.08
N LYS A 181 1.23 7.75 -11.32
CA LYS A 181 0.11 8.09 -12.21
C LYS A 181 -0.01 9.61 -12.40
N ARG A 182 -1.20 10.20 -12.20
CA ARG A 182 -1.41 11.65 -12.25
C ARG A 182 -0.51 12.45 -11.30
N ASN A 183 -0.04 11.83 -10.22
CA ASN A 183 0.85 12.44 -9.24
C ASN A 183 2.32 12.02 -9.45
N ALA A 184 2.66 11.28 -10.52
CA ALA A 184 4.05 10.96 -10.87
C ALA A 184 4.95 12.21 -10.96
N PRO A 185 4.50 13.36 -11.50
CA PRO A 185 5.31 14.59 -11.52
C PRO A 185 5.67 15.14 -10.15
N THR A 186 5.04 14.65 -9.07
CA THR A 186 5.37 15.07 -7.70
C THR A 186 6.56 14.30 -7.12
N ALA A 187 6.90 13.15 -7.70
CA ALA A 187 8.03 12.35 -7.23
C ALA A 187 9.36 13.03 -7.61
N PRO A 188 10.40 12.91 -6.76
CA PRO A 188 11.76 13.29 -7.13
C PRO A 188 12.25 12.55 -8.38
N ALA A 189 13.15 13.18 -9.14
CA ALA A 189 13.73 12.58 -10.34
C ALA A 189 14.54 11.30 -10.06
N SER A 190 15.07 11.16 -8.85
CA SER A 190 15.79 9.97 -8.38
C SER A 190 15.38 9.65 -6.95
N ILE A 191 14.99 8.41 -6.72
CA ILE A 191 14.70 7.86 -5.39
C ILE A 191 15.60 6.64 -5.22
N ASP A 192 16.29 6.55 -4.09
CA ASP A 192 17.17 5.44 -3.76
C ASP A 192 17.01 5.08 -2.28
N PHE A 193 17.18 3.80 -1.96
CA PHE A 193 17.01 3.25 -0.64
C PHE A 193 18.21 2.38 -0.27
N CYS A 194 18.87 2.69 0.85
CA CYS A 194 19.96 1.84 1.33
C CYS A 194 19.41 0.48 1.78
N THR A 195 19.87 -0.55 1.10
CA THR A 195 19.59 -1.97 1.37
C THR A 195 20.78 -2.65 2.06
N CYS A 196 21.70 -1.84 2.57
CA CYS A 196 23.05 -2.21 2.99
C CYS A 196 23.09 -3.19 4.17
N PHE A 197 22.00 -3.28 4.95
CA PHE A 197 21.86 -4.14 6.13
C PHE A 197 20.56 -4.95 6.12
N ALA A 198 20.06 -5.24 4.92
CA ALA A 198 18.83 -5.98 4.70
C ALA A 198 17.64 -5.49 5.55
N PRO A 199 17.26 -4.20 5.44
CA PRO A 199 16.17 -3.66 6.26
C PRO A 199 14.84 -4.35 5.94
N THR A 200 14.07 -4.63 6.98
CA THR A 200 12.70 -5.16 6.80
C THR A 200 11.79 -4.03 6.35
N VAL A 201 11.05 -4.24 5.26
CA VAL A 201 10.02 -3.30 4.79
C VAL A 201 8.70 -3.64 5.47
N ILE A 202 8.10 -2.68 6.16
CA ILE A 202 6.75 -2.78 6.72
C ILE A 202 5.85 -1.98 5.79
N LEU A 203 5.03 -2.66 5.00
CA LEU A 203 4.06 -2.01 4.14
C LEU A 203 2.80 -1.75 4.95
N SER A 204 2.45 -0.48 5.16
CA SER A 204 1.25 -0.13 5.91
C SER A 204 -0.01 -0.66 5.23
N HIS A 205 -0.13 -0.52 3.92
CA HIS A 205 -1.21 -1.08 3.12
C HIS A 205 -0.84 -1.08 1.64
N TRP A 206 -1.67 -1.73 0.83
CA TRP A 206 -1.33 -2.00 -0.56
C TRP A 206 -1.55 -0.85 -1.55
N ASP A 207 -2.00 0.35 -1.16
CA ASP A 207 -2.17 1.41 -2.16
C ASP A 207 -0.84 1.80 -2.83
N THR A 208 -0.93 2.09 -4.14
CA THR A 208 0.23 2.25 -5.02
C THR A 208 1.26 3.22 -4.49
N ASP A 209 0.82 4.32 -3.90
CA ASP A 209 1.66 5.39 -3.36
C ASP A 209 2.35 5.04 -2.03
N HIS A 210 2.22 3.80 -1.55
CA HIS A 210 2.96 3.24 -0.40
C HIS A 210 4.06 2.24 -0.81
N TRP A 211 4.13 1.82 -2.07
CA TRP A 211 5.14 0.87 -2.55
C TRP A 211 5.74 1.17 -3.93
N ALA A 212 5.18 2.11 -4.70
CA ALA A 212 5.56 2.36 -6.09
C ALA A 212 7.06 2.60 -6.31
N ALA A 213 7.78 3.23 -5.38
CA ALA A 213 9.21 3.46 -5.55
C ALA A 213 10.02 2.15 -5.48
N ALA A 214 9.56 1.16 -4.72
CA ALA A 214 10.18 -0.16 -4.67
C ALA A 214 10.02 -0.95 -5.97
N ALA A 215 8.98 -0.67 -6.77
CA ALA A 215 8.74 -1.36 -8.04
C ALA A 215 9.84 -1.13 -9.10
N GLY A 216 10.69 -0.10 -8.91
CA GLY A 216 11.89 0.13 -9.73
C GLY A 216 13.21 -0.22 -9.03
N HIS A 217 13.17 -0.77 -7.80
CA HIS A 217 14.34 -0.85 -6.93
C HIS A 217 14.67 -2.31 -6.55
N ALA A 218 15.50 -2.97 -7.37
CA ALA A 218 15.85 -4.38 -7.22
C ALA A 218 16.33 -4.76 -5.80
N GLY A 219 17.14 -3.91 -5.17
CA GLY A 219 17.61 -4.16 -3.81
C GLY A 219 16.50 -4.17 -2.75
N LEU A 220 15.42 -3.42 -2.95
CA LEU A 220 14.28 -3.36 -2.02
C LEU A 220 13.33 -4.54 -2.26
N MET A 221 13.12 -4.90 -3.54
CA MET A 221 12.36 -6.10 -3.90
C MET A 221 12.96 -7.35 -3.27
N ALA A 222 14.29 -7.43 -3.15
CA ALA A 222 14.98 -8.55 -2.52
C ALA A 222 14.92 -8.58 -0.98
N GLN A 223 14.22 -7.64 -0.33
CA GLN A 223 14.13 -7.58 1.14
C GLN A 223 13.00 -8.46 1.69
N THR A 224 12.94 -8.55 3.02
CA THR A 224 11.76 -9.10 3.71
C THR A 224 10.70 -8.01 3.86
N TRP A 225 9.46 -8.34 3.51
CA TRP A 225 8.30 -7.47 3.55
C TRP A 225 7.29 -7.99 4.57
N VAL A 226 6.91 -7.18 5.55
CA VAL A 226 5.79 -7.43 6.46
C VAL A 226 4.59 -6.63 5.95
N VAL A 227 3.53 -7.32 5.57
CA VAL A 227 2.38 -6.73 4.86
C VAL A 227 1.06 -7.16 5.51
N PRO A 228 -0.01 -6.35 5.47
CA PRO A 228 -1.31 -6.77 5.97
C PRO A 228 -2.01 -7.70 4.97
N ARG A 229 -2.76 -8.69 5.47
CA ARG A 229 -3.80 -9.33 4.67
C ARG A 229 -4.90 -8.33 4.37
N GLN A 230 -5.17 -8.09 3.09
CA GLN A 230 -6.21 -7.16 2.62
C GLN A 230 -6.82 -7.66 1.31
N THR A 231 -7.93 -7.05 0.91
CA THR A 231 -8.39 -7.12 -0.48
C THR A 231 -7.40 -6.33 -1.33
N ILE A 232 -6.83 -6.97 -2.34
CA ILE A 232 -5.87 -6.37 -3.27
C ILE A 232 -6.36 -6.51 -4.71
N SER A 233 -5.57 -6.04 -5.66
CA SER A 233 -5.88 -6.03 -7.09
C SER A 233 -4.71 -6.56 -7.90
N THR A 234 -4.82 -6.52 -9.23
CA THR A 234 -3.84 -7.11 -10.15
C THR A 234 -2.44 -6.51 -10.00
N SER A 235 -2.34 -5.18 -9.90
CA SER A 235 -1.03 -4.52 -9.78
C SER A 235 -0.31 -4.93 -8.48
N HIS A 236 -1.04 -5.06 -7.37
CA HIS A 236 -0.51 -5.51 -6.09
C HIS A 236 -0.03 -6.96 -6.14
N THR A 237 -0.81 -7.84 -6.77
CA THR A 237 -0.45 -9.26 -6.94
C THR A 237 0.80 -9.41 -7.81
N SER A 238 0.89 -8.67 -8.91
CA SER A 238 2.07 -8.65 -9.78
C SER A 238 3.30 -8.06 -9.06
N PHE A 239 3.12 -7.02 -8.24
CA PHE A 239 4.19 -6.48 -7.40
C PHE A 239 4.70 -7.49 -6.37
N ALA A 240 3.80 -8.21 -5.69
CA ALA A 240 4.17 -9.28 -4.77
C ALA A 240 4.93 -10.41 -5.48
N ASN A 241 4.50 -10.80 -6.68
CA ASN A 241 5.26 -11.77 -7.49
C ASN A 241 6.68 -11.26 -7.80
N SER A 242 6.81 -9.98 -8.15
CA SER A 242 8.11 -9.34 -8.43
C SER A 242 9.04 -9.35 -7.22
N ILE A 243 8.52 -9.10 -6.00
CA ILE A 243 9.29 -9.23 -4.75
C ILE A 243 9.83 -10.64 -4.60
N LEU A 244 8.97 -11.66 -4.68
CA LEU A 244 9.37 -13.06 -4.48
C LEU A 244 10.36 -13.53 -5.56
N LYS A 245 10.18 -13.08 -6.81
CA LYS A 245 11.12 -13.37 -7.91
C LYS A 245 12.48 -12.70 -7.73
N ALA A 246 12.53 -11.51 -7.12
CA ALA A 246 13.78 -10.84 -6.78
C ALA A 246 14.52 -11.51 -5.61
N GLY A 247 13.98 -12.59 -5.04
CA GLY A 247 14.53 -13.28 -3.87
C GLY A 247 14.12 -12.66 -2.54
N GLY A 248 13.14 -11.73 -2.56
CA GLY A 248 12.54 -11.20 -1.36
C GLY A 248 11.62 -12.20 -0.67
N ASN A 249 11.19 -11.85 0.54
CA ASN A 249 10.24 -12.64 1.31
C ASN A 249 9.03 -11.78 1.69
N ILE A 250 7.83 -12.37 1.72
CA ILE A 250 6.60 -11.67 2.13
C ILE A 250 6.01 -12.40 3.33
N LEU A 251 5.88 -11.69 4.45
CA LEU A 251 5.28 -12.15 5.68
C LEU A 251 3.95 -11.44 5.89
N ILE A 252 2.85 -12.19 5.77
CA ILE A 252 1.51 -11.64 5.83
C ILE A 252 1.00 -11.63 7.27
N VAL A 253 0.61 -10.46 7.75
CA VAL A 253 -0.10 -10.28 9.01
C VAL A 253 -1.59 -10.62 8.78
N ALA A 254 -2.02 -11.74 9.36
CA ALA A 254 -3.36 -12.29 9.17
C ALA A 254 -4.49 -11.35 9.61
N ASN A 255 -5.68 -11.58 9.06
CA ASN A 255 -6.90 -10.95 9.57
C ASN A 255 -7.15 -11.38 11.02
N GLY A 256 -7.43 -10.42 11.90
CA GLY A 256 -7.69 -10.69 13.32
C GLY A 256 -6.45 -11.13 14.12
N ALA A 257 -5.25 -11.03 13.55
CA ALA A 257 -4.00 -11.23 14.30
C ALA A 257 -3.96 -10.28 15.51
N ALA A 258 -3.48 -10.79 16.65
CA ALA A 258 -3.20 -9.96 17.81
C ALA A 258 -2.08 -8.96 17.49
N ALA A 259 -2.02 -7.86 18.24
CA ALA A 259 -0.91 -6.92 18.18
C ALA A 259 0.42 -7.65 18.40
N LEU A 260 1.37 -7.40 17.49
CA LEU A 260 2.71 -7.95 17.57
C LEU A 260 3.55 -7.01 18.42
N THR A 261 4.00 -7.50 19.58
CA THR A 261 4.86 -6.75 20.47
C THR A 261 6.21 -7.42 20.59
N TRP A 262 7.26 -6.61 20.50
CA TRP A 262 8.64 -7.05 20.72
C TRP A 262 9.45 -5.93 21.35
N SER A 263 10.64 -6.26 21.84
CA SER A 263 11.50 -5.30 22.50
C SER A 263 12.95 -5.45 22.05
N SER A 264 13.64 -4.32 22.08
CA SER A 264 15.09 -4.21 22.04
C SER A 264 15.62 -3.94 23.45
N ARG A 265 16.86 -3.41 23.55
CA ARG A 265 17.45 -3.09 24.84
C ARG A 265 16.76 -1.89 25.48
N HIS A 266 16.36 -0.89 24.71
CA HIS A 266 15.76 0.33 25.25
C HIS A 266 14.36 0.65 24.71
N GLN A 267 13.90 -0.05 23.67
CA GLN A 267 12.64 0.27 23.02
C GLN A 267 11.67 -0.90 23.00
N ASP A 268 10.39 -0.57 23.14
CA ASP A 268 9.27 -1.48 22.92
C ASP A 268 8.59 -1.10 21.60
N TYR A 269 8.15 -2.10 20.86
CA TYR A 269 7.56 -1.98 19.55
C TYR A 269 6.18 -2.63 19.57
N ASP A 270 5.22 -1.98 18.94
CA ASP A 270 3.85 -2.44 18.78
C ASP A 270 3.43 -2.27 17.32
N LEU A 271 3.27 -3.40 16.61
CA LEU A 271 2.75 -3.45 15.25
C LEU A 271 1.38 -4.11 15.27
N GLN A 272 0.38 -3.38 14.81
CA GLN A 272 -1.01 -3.86 14.82
C GLN A 272 -1.72 -3.47 13.53
N ARG A 273 -2.81 -4.19 13.23
CA ARG A 273 -3.74 -3.79 12.19
C ARG A 273 -4.71 -2.75 12.73
N ALA A 274 -5.00 -1.74 11.92
CA ALA A 274 -6.11 -0.84 12.17
C ALA A 274 -7.45 -1.60 12.09
N THR A 275 -8.44 -1.11 12.83
CA THR A 275 -9.72 -1.80 13.07
C THR A 275 -10.82 -1.48 12.07
N GLY A 276 -10.52 -0.63 11.08
CA GLY A 276 -11.47 -0.23 10.06
C GLY A 276 -11.60 -1.24 8.92
N THR A 277 -12.35 -0.82 7.90
CA THR A 277 -12.55 -1.58 6.66
C THR A 277 -11.81 -0.91 5.49
N GLY A 278 -11.66 -1.65 4.38
CA GLY A 278 -10.90 -1.19 3.22
C GLY A 278 -9.40 -1.10 3.49
N ARG A 279 -8.60 -0.81 2.45
CA ARG A 279 -7.14 -0.83 2.57
C ARG A 279 -6.59 0.22 3.53
N ASN A 280 -7.03 1.46 3.43
CA ASN A 280 -6.60 2.56 4.30
C ASN A 280 -6.99 2.32 5.77
N GLY A 281 -8.18 1.75 6.01
CA GLY A 281 -8.71 1.54 7.37
C GLY A 281 -8.24 0.27 8.07
N SER A 282 -7.62 -0.67 7.36
CA SER A 282 -7.18 -1.98 7.88
C SER A 282 -5.67 -2.24 7.75
N GLY A 283 -4.91 -1.19 7.41
CA GLY A 283 -3.46 -1.24 7.28
C GLY A 283 -2.73 -1.47 8.60
N LEU A 284 -1.41 -1.63 8.53
CA LEU A 284 -0.52 -1.73 9.67
C LEU A 284 -0.20 -0.35 10.26
N VAL A 285 -0.15 -0.29 11.59
CA VAL A 285 0.26 0.87 12.38
C VAL A 285 1.40 0.41 13.28
N LEU A 286 2.50 1.16 13.27
CA LEU A 286 3.67 0.89 14.11
C LEU A 286 3.84 1.99 15.16
N ILE A 287 3.99 1.56 16.42
CA ILE A 287 4.32 2.44 17.53
C ILE A 287 5.62 1.95 18.18
N VAL A 288 6.59 2.86 18.28
CA VAL A 288 7.89 2.60 18.90
C VAL A 288 7.99 3.48 20.15
N THR A 289 8.18 2.87 21.31
CA THR A 289 8.29 3.57 22.59
C THR A 289 9.70 3.43 23.15
N ASP A 290 10.39 4.53 23.34
CA ASP A 290 11.66 4.56 24.08
C ASP A 290 11.39 4.44 25.59
N ARG A 291 11.87 3.37 26.23
CA ARG A 291 11.62 3.08 27.64
C ARG A 291 12.24 4.11 28.60
N PRO A 292 13.48 4.60 28.40
CA PRO A 292 14.06 5.63 29.25
C PRO A 292 13.28 6.94 29.25
N SER A 293 12.92 7.45 28.07
CA SER A 293 12.25 8.75 27.95
C SER A 293 10.72 8.65 27.99
N LYS A 294 10.16 7.45 27.81
CA LYS A 294 8.71 7.17 27.64
C LYS A 294 8.08 7.84 26.43
N ARG A 295 8.91 8.23 25.45
CA ARG A 295 8.48 8.96 24.27
C ARG A 295 8.26 8.00 23.12
N SER A 296 7.24 8.30 22.31
CA SER A 296 6.79 7.41 21.24
C SER A 296 6.90 8.03 19.86
N TRP A 297 7.16 7.18 18.87
CA TRP A 297 6.94 7.46 17.46
C TRP A 297 5.69 6.71 16.99
N VAL A 298 4.88 7.36 16.15
CA VAL A 298 3.63 6.78 15.64
C VAL A 298 3.64 6.85 14.12
N LEU A 299 3.59 5.69 13.46
CA LEU A 299 3.54 5.54 12.01
C LEU A 299 2.18 4.94 11.65
N THR A 300 1.33 5.74 11.01
CA THR A 300 -0.11 5.46 10.86
C THR A 300 -0.49 4.82 9.53
N GLY A 301 0.39 4.91 8.52
CA GLY A 301 -0.01 4.65 7.14
C GLY A 301 -1.15 5.59 6.77
N ASP A 302 -2.30 5.02 6.39
CA ASP A 302 -3.52 5.78 6.10
C ASP A 302 -4.63 5.59 7.13
N ALA A 303 -4.36 4.86 8.21
CA ALA A 303 -5.36 4.59 9.22
C ALA A 303 -5.71 5.86 10.02
N GLY A 304 -7.00 6.14 10.13
CA GLY A 304 -7.50 7.18 11.03
C GLY A 304 -7.14 6.86 12.48
N TYR A 305 -6.92 7.90 13.29
CA TYR A 305 -6.57 7.79 14.70
C TYR A 305 -7.63 7.02 15.53
N ASP A 306 -8.89 7.09 15.13
CA ASP A 306 -10.01 6.35 15.74
C ASP A 306 -10.00 4.85 15.43
N LEU A 307 -9.20 4.42 14.45
CA LEU A 307 -9.08 3.01 14.05
C LEU A 307 -7.87 2.32 14.70
N ILE A 308 -7.01 3.08 15.38
CA ILE A 308 -5.84 2.57 16.10
C ILE A 308 -6.34 1.99 17.44
N ALA A 309 -6.28 0.66 17.58
CA ALA A 309 -6.92 -0.06 18.70
C ALA A 309 -6.33 0.27 20.08
N GLN A 310 -5.03 0.60 20.12
CA GLN A 310 -4.33 0.89 21.37
C GLN A 310 -4.70 2.25 21.95
N THR A 311 -4.50 2.38 23.26
CA THR A 311 -4.55 3.69 23.91
C THR A 311 -3.46 4.59 23.34
N ALA A 312 -3.81 5.85 23.10
CA ALA A 312 -2.88 6.87 22.63
C ALA A 312 -1.61 6.90 23.51
N PRO A 313 -0.40 6.86 22.92
CA PRO A 313 0.82 7.01 23.69
C PRO A 313 0.83 8.33 24.47
N THR A 314 1.38 8.29 25.69
CA THR A 314 1.30 9.44 26.61
C THR A 314 2.19 10.62 26.20
N ASP A 315 3.28 10.37 25.48
CA ASP A 315 4.19 11.42 25.01
C ASP A 315 4.72 11.11 23.60
N ILE A 316 4.26 11.85 22.59
CA ILE A 316 4.60 11.56 21.18
C ILE A 316 5.67 12.52 20.67
N ALA A 317 6.85 11.98 20.42
CA ALA A 317 7.99 12.71 19.87
C ALA A 317 7.87 12.89 18.36
N ALA A 318 7.29 11.92 17.66
CA ALA A 318 7.12 11.98 16.22
C ALA A 318 5.84 11.29 15.77
N MET A 319 5.16 11.84 14.78
CA MET A 319 3.95 11.25 14.21
C MET A 319 3.94 11.45 12.70
N ILE A 320 3.67 10.38 11.95
CA ILE A 320 3.32 10.46 10.54
C ILE A 320 1.81 10.70 10.45
N VAL A 321 1.42 11.74 9.72
CA VAL A 321 0.01 12.09 9.50
C VAL A 321 -0.61 11.08 8.54
N PRO A 322 -1.79 10.52 8.87
CA PRO A 322 -2.41 9.53 8.02
C PRO A 322 -2.85 10.10 6.68
N HIS A 323 -2.81 9.28 5.63
CA HIS A 323 -3.41 9.56 4.33
C HIS A 323 -2.95 10.90 3.77
N HIS A 324 -1.66 11.18 3.88
CA HIS A 324 -0.99 12.40 3.41
C HIS A 324 -1.56 13.70 4.00
N GLY A 325 -2.39 13.63 5.04
CA GLY A 325 -3.17 14.76 5.56
C GLY A 325 -4.52 14.96 4.89
N ALA A 326 -5.21 13.88 4.52
CA ALA A 326 -6.63 13.88 4.19
C ALA A 326 -7.51 14.25 5.39
N ASP A 327 -8.77 14.60 5.11
CA ASP A 327 -9.76 14.78 6.16
C ASP A 327 -10.23 13.42 6.68
N MET A 328 -9.76 13.04 7.86
CA MET A 328 -10.10 11.76 8.50
C MET A 328 -11.44 11.81 9.26
N GLY A 329 -12.17 12.94 9.18
CA GLY A 329 -13.44 13.14 9.86
C GLY A 329 -13.30 13.43 11.36
N SER A 330 -14.40 13.87 11.96
CA SER A 330 -14.43 14.41 13.33
C SER A 330 -14.13 13.41 14.44
N ARG A 331 -14.23 12.10 14.17
CA ARG A 331 -13.92 11.04 15.14
C ARG A 331 -12.43 10.74 15.22
N SER A 332 -11.70 10.96 14.13
CA SER A 332 -10.27 10.70 14.00
C SER A 332 -9.48 11.88 14.56
N ILE A 333 -9.42 11.96 15.89
CA ILE A 333 -8.74 13.05 16.59
C ILE A 333 -7.24 12.73 16.67
N PRO A 334 -6.33 13.59 16.16
CA PRO A 334 -4.90 13.35 16.26
C PRO A 334 -4.45 13.20 17.71
N PHE A 335 -3.43 12.38 17.93
CA PHE A 335 -2.84 12.28 19.25
C PHE A 335 -2.20 13.61 19.67
N ARG A 336 -2.25 13.91 20.97
CA ARG A 336 -1.74 15.17 21.51
C ARG A 336 -0.22 15.26 21.32
N ARG A 337 0.25 16.45 20.90
CA ARG A 337 1.69 16.73 20.82
C ARG A 337 2.35 16.60 22.19
N SER A 338 3.54 16.02 22.23
CA SER A 338 4.44 16.08 23.38
C SER A 338 4.61 17.51 23.92
N THR A 339 4.68 17.65 25.25
CA THR A 339 5.04 18.93 25.91
C THR A 339 6.54 19.23 25.82
N ASN A 340 7.35 18.26 25.37
CA ASN A 340 8.77 18.46 25.10
C ASN A 340 8.98 19.47 23.96
N SER A 341 10.11 20.17 23.99
CA SER A 341 10.50 21.12 22.94
C SER A 341 10.69 20.43 21.59
N TYR A 342 11.23 19.22 21.59
CA TYR A 342 11.39 18.40 20.39
C TYR A 342 10.15 17.53 20.16
N ALA A 343 9.30 17.91 19.21
CA ALA A 343 8.32 17.00 18.62
C ALA A 343 8.17 17.32 17.12
N ARG A 344 7.90 16.30 16.30
CA ARG A 344 7.80 16.42 14.83
C ARG A 344 6.52 15.78 14.30
N LEU A 345 5.88 16.48 13.37
CA LEU A 345 4.74 15.99 12.61
C LEU A 345 5.19 15.88 11.16
N PHE A 346 4.99 14.72 10.54
CA PHE A 346 5.40 14.48 9.17
C PHE A 346 4.18 14.33 8.28
N TYR A 347 4.14 15.17 7.24
CA TYR A 347 3.23 15.01 6.11
C TYR A 347 4.07 14.57 4.92
N SER A 348 3.62 13.56 4.19
CA SER A 348 4.26 13.13 2.97
C SER A 348 3.35 13.45 1.79
N PHE A 349 3.69 14.51 1.05
CA PHE A 349 2.95 15.00 -0.11
C PHE A 349 3.88 15.83 -0.99
N GLY A 350 3.61 15.89 -2.29
CA GLY A 350 4.41 16.68 -3.21
C GLY A 350 3.69 17.94 -3.73
N PRO A 351 4.45 18.98 -4.14
CA PRO A 351 3.87 20.17 -4.75
C PRO A 351 3.00 19.84 -5.97
N GLY A 352 1.80 20.41 -6.03
CA GLY A 352 0.89 20.21 -7.15
C GLY A 352 0.13 18.88 -7.13
N ASN A 353 0.21 18.09 -6.04
CA ASN A 353 -0.64 16.91 -5.88
C ASN A 353 -2.13 17.24 -6.09
N GLY A 354 -2.90 16.23 -6.51
CA GLY A 354 -4.33 16.41 -6.75
C GLY A 354 -5.09 15.10 -6.76
N HIS A 355 -6.25 15.11 -6.10
CA HIS A 355 -7.11 13.96 -5.88
C HIS A 355 -8.56 14.24 -6.22
N GLY A 356 -9.22 13.19 -6.72
CA GLY A 356 -10.63 13.19 -7.06
C GLY A 356 -11.00 14.07 -8.28
N PRO A 357 -12.30 14.18 -8.56
CA PRO A 357 -12.81 14.80 -9.78
C PRO A 357 -13.07 16.32 -9.65
N LYS A 358 -12.79 16.92 -8.47
CA LYS A 358 -13.06 18.35 -8.24
C LYS A 358 -12.17 19.23 -9.12
N THR A 359 -12.65 20.43 -9.44
CA THR A 359 -11.87 21.46 -10.16
C THR A 359 -11.83 22.74 -9.32
N PRO A 360 -10.67 23.11 -8.72
CA PRO A 360 -9.41 22.35 -8.72
C PRO A 360 -9.53 21.03 -7.92
N PRO A 361 -8.65 20.05 -8.20
CA PRO A 361 -8.64 18.78 -7.45
C PRO A 361 -8.33 19.02 -5.96
N VAL A 362 -8.78 18.10 -5.11
CA VAL A 362 -8.45 18.15 -3.68
C VAL A 362 -6.94 17.97 -3.53
N ARG A 363 -6.30 18.84 -2.76
CA ARG A 363 -4.86 18.75 -2.49
C ARG A 363 -4.63 18.39 -1.04
N HIS A 364 -3.63 17.56 -0.79
CA HIS A 364 -3.15 17.23 0.53
C HIS A 364 -1.91 18.07 0.89
N PRO A 365 -1.73 18.40 2.18
CA PRO A 365 -2.71 18.22 3.26
C PRO A 365 -3.89 19.18 3.11
N VAL A 366 -5.08 18.77 3.56
CA VAL A 366 -6.25 19.66 3.58
C VAL A 366 -6.28 20.52 4.85
N THR A 367 -6.90 21.69 4.77
CA THR A 367 -7.04 22.62 5.91
C THR A 367 -7.67 21.98 7.14
N ALA A 368 -8.63 21.08 6.96
CA ALA A 368 -9.27 20.36 8.06
C ALA A 368 -8.25 19.51 8.85
N ALA A 369 -7.40 18.75 8.16
CA ALA A 369 -6.34 17.97 8.77
C ALA A 369 -5.34 18.86 9.51
N VAL A 370 -4.84 19.93 8.87
CA VAL A 370 -3.92 20.89 9.50
C VAL A 370 -4.53 21.47 10.78
N SER A 371 -5.79 21.90 10.71
CA SER A 371 -6.49 22.51 11.86
C SER A 371 -6.69 21.51 12.99
N ALA A 372 -7.02 20.26 12.69
CA ALA A 372 -7.15 19.19 13.67
C ALA A 372 -5.83 18.95 14.42
N HIS A 373 -4.70 18.90 13.71
CA HIS A 373 -3.38 18.72 14.33
C HIS A 373 -2.95 19.96 15.14
N GLN A 374 -3.20 21.15 14.63
CA GLN A 374 -2.95 22.40 15.36
C GLN A 374 -3.74 22.46 16.68
N SER A 375 -4.99 21.98 16.68
CA SER A 375 -5.81 21.89 17.90
C SER A 375 -5.23 20.94 18.96
N GLN A 376 -4.40 19.99 18.54
CA GLN A 376 -3.67 19.04 19.38
C GLN A 376 -2.26 19.53 19.75
N GLY A 377 -1.97 20.80 19.45
CA GLY A 377 -0.73 21.49 19.79
C GLY A 377 0.40 21.29 18.78
N TRP A 378 0.16 20.60 17.66
CA TRP A 378 1.18 20.39 16.63
C TRP A 378 1.52 21.69 15.89
N ASN A 379 2.82 21.84 15.58
CA ASN A 379 3.32 22.97 14.80
C ASN A 379 3.52 22.51 13.36
N HIS A 380 3.10 23.34 12.41
CA HIS A 380 3.35 23.19 10.98
C HIS A 380 4.47 24.17 10.62
N ARG A 381 5.58 23.66 10.09
CA ARG A 381 6.75 24.46 9.72
C ARG A 381 7.09 24.26 8.27
#